data_AF-A0A7C7UV60-F1
#
_entry.id   AF-A0A7C7UV60-F1
#
_cell.length_a   1.000
_cell.length_b   1.000
_cell.length_c   1.000
_cell.angle_alpha   90.00
_cell.angle_beta   90.00
_cell.angle_gamma   90.00
#
_symmetry.space_group_name_H-M   'P 1'
#
loop_
_entity.id
_entity.type
_entity.pdbx_description
1 polymer ?
#
loop_
_entity_poly.entity_id
_entity_poly.type
_entity_poly.pdbx_seq_one_letter_code
_entity_poly.pdbx_strand_id
1 'polypeptide(L)'
;MGSNNTGVIDERAPLAGPDEMDTVGNATAATGQGPQASGAPSPEPTFDDELRAALREDRLSGARTLVANAEAVLAAHEAAGNAETPPVSRVDLAAAKARVAMATGDGPAARAILVQAIEMSPKSVPLRTLMTEVMLATGRAADIRPVLHHLGKAPTKRDVDLGKNHDKTGDSSG
;
A
#
# COMPACT_ATOMS: atom_id res chain seq x y z
N MET A 1 39.80 -9.53 64.91
CA MET A 1 40.34 -8.17 64.73
C MET A 1 39.35 -7.41 63.85
N GLY A 2 38.34 -6.81 64.46
CA GLY A 2 37.35 -5.97 63.78
C GLY A 2 37.56 -4.55 64.24
N SER A 3 37.95 -3.68 63.30
CA SER A 3 38.11 -2.25 63.55
C SER A 3 36.90 -1.51 63.01
N ASN A 4 36.21 -0.85 63.93
CA ASN A 4 35.26 0.21 63.67
C ASN A 4 35.96 1.38 62.98
N ASN A 5 35.27 2.11 62.10
CA ASN A 5 35.61 3.51 61.89
C ASN A 5 34.35 4.37 61.82
N THR A 6 34.21 5.17 62.87
CA THR A 6 33.27 6.27 63.09
C THR A 6 34.01 7.57 62.75
N GLY A 7 33.34 8.49 62.07
CA GLY A 7 33.78 9.87 61.78
C GLY A 7 32.80 10.49 60.77
N VAL A 8 31.72 11.19 61.16
CA VAL A 8 31.65 12.57 61.68
C VAL A 8 32.42 13.51 60.73
N ILE A 9 31.85 14.53 60.06
CA ILE A 9 31.33 15.84 60.56
C ILE A 9 30.64 16.49 59.31
N ASP A 10 29.35 16.80 59.28
CA ASP A 10 28.63 18.01 59.78
C ASP A 10 28.47 19.16 58.74
N GLU A 11 27.32 19.83 58.86
CA GLU A 11 26.98 21.21 58.47
C GLU A 11 26.73 21.59 56.99
N ARG A 12 25.43 21.53 56.60
CA ARG A 12 24.64 22.75 56.28
C ARG A 12 23.16 22.45 56.01
N ALA A 13 22.32 22.74 56.99
CA ALA A 13 20.98 23.31 56.76
C ALA A 13 21.14 24.82 56.46
N PRO A 14 20.12 25.62 56.06
CA PRO A 14 18.68 25.35 56.07
C PRO A 14 17.90 25.88 54.83
N LEU A 15 16.60 25.55 54.72
CA LEU A 15 15.48 26.51 54.58
C LEU A 15 14.28 25.92 53.83
N ALA A 16 13.11 26.16 54.43
CA ALA A 16 11.74 26.13 53.89
C ALA A 16 11.05 24.76 53.71
N GLY A 17 10.30 24.34 54.74
CA GLY A 17 8.93 23.84 54.52
C GLY A 17 7.96 25.02 54.35
N PRO A 18 6.63 24.86 54.52
CA PRO A 18 5.81 23.65 54.68
C PRO A 18 4.62 23.60 53.68
N ASP A 19 3.83 22.53 53.69
CA ASP A 19 2.37 22.56 53.90
C ASP A 19 1.71 21.27 53.40
N GLU A 20 1.35 20.43 54.36
CA GLU A 20 0.33 19.40 54.22
C GLU A 20 -1.05 20.07 54.24
N MET A 21 -1.91 19.75 53.28
CA MET A 21 -3.36 19.67 53.53
C MET A 21 -4.01 18.61 52.63
N ASP A 22 -4.59 17.64 53.34
CA ASP A 22 -5.72 16.78 53.01
C ASP A 22 -6.46 16.98 51.67
N THR A 23 -6.63 15.88 50.94
CA THR A 23 -7.96 15.57 50.37
C THR A 23 -8.18 14.05 50.27
N VAL A 24 -9.04 13.55 51.15
CA VAL A 24 -9.62 12.20 51.12
C VAL A 24 -10.74 12.17 50.07
N GLY A 25 -10.82 11.16 49.19
CA GLY A 25 -11.89 11.11 48.19
C GLY A 25 -11.97 9.88 47.29
N ASN A 26 -12.22 8.72 47.90
CA ASN A 26 -13.04 7.59 47.40
C ASN A 26 -13.19 7.37 45.87
N ALA A 27 -12.60 6.30 45.33
CA ALA A 27 -12.95 5.74 44.03
C ALA A 27 -13.53 4.33 44.17
N THR A 28 -14.81 4.26 44.54
CA THR A 28 -15.66 3.09 44.31
C THR A 28 -16.60 3.45 43.15
N ALA A 29 -16.47 2.78 42.01
CA ALA A 29 -17.44 2.86 40.92
C ALA A 29 -17.78 1.46 40.44
N ALA A 30 -18.92 0.95 40.91
CA ALA A 30 -19.62 -0.17 40.32
C ALA A 30 -20.85 0.35 39.56
N THR A 31 -20.98 -0.13 38.32
CA THR A 31 -22.24 -0.44 37.62
C THR A 31 -23.18 0.71 37.18
N GLY A 32 -23.19 0.95 35.86
CA GLY A 32 -24.41 0.77 35.05
C GLY A 32 -25.18 2.02 34.58
N GLN A 33 -24.94 2.47 33.34
CA GLN A 33 -25.98 2.78 32.34
C GLN A 33 -25.35 3.08 30.97
N GLY A 34 -25.61 2.22 29.97
CA GLY A 34 -25.64 2.64 28.57
C GLY A 34 -26.98 3.34 28.26
N PRO A 35 -27.31 3.71 27.01
CA PRO A 35 -26.55 3.60 25.77
C PRO A 35 -26.39 4.98 25.07
N GLN A 36 -25.18 5.34 24.65
CA GLN A 36 -25.06 6.18 23.46
C GLN A 36 -24.45 5.31 22.36
N ALA A 37 -25.30 4.44 21.80
CA ALA A 37 -25.12 4.03 20.43
C ALA A 37 -25.32 5.29 19.58
N SER A 38 -24.26 6.08 19.44
CA SER A 38 -24.08 6.93 18.29
C SER A 38 -24.06 5.98 17.09
N GLY A 39 -25.25 5.68 16.57
CA GLY A 39 -25.44 5.00 15.30
C GLY A 39 -24.94 5.90 14.19
N ALA A 40 -23.62 6.10 14.12
CA ALA A 40 -23.01 6.44 12.85
C ALA A 40 -23.38 5.29 11.90
N PRO A 41 -23.97 5.57 10.73
CA PRO A 41 -24.14 4.53 9.73
C PRO A 41 -22.77 3.90 9.52
N SER A 42 -22.69 2.58 9.67
CA SER A 42 -21.46 1.87 9.31
C SER A 42 -21.21 2.22 7.84
N PRO A 43 -20.00 2.70 7.48
CA PRO A 43 -19.73 3.03 6.09
C PRO A 43 -20.00 1.78 5.26
N GLU A 44 -20.79 1.94 4.20
CA GLU A 44 -21.01 0.87 3.22
C GLU A 44 -19.64 0.35 2.75
N PRO A 45 -19.46 -0.98 2.66
CA PRO A 45 -18.17 -1.55 2.28
C PRO A 45 -17.79 -1.06 0.88
N THR A 46 -16.53 -0.65 0.73
CA THR A 46 -16.05 -0.22 -0.59
C THR A 46 -15.79 -1.44 -1.48
N PHE A 47 -15.72 -1.22 -2.79
CA PHE A 47 -15.35 -2.26 -3.76
C PHE A 47 -14.04 -2.99 -3.38
N ASP A 48 -13.02 -2.26 -2.90
CA ASP A 48 -11.75 -2.86 -2.49
C ASP A 48 -11.90 -3.69 -1.20
N ASP A 49 -12.76 -3.26 -0.27
CA ASP A 49 -13.04 -4.00 0.96
C ASP A 49 -13.74 -5.33 0.66
N GLU A 50 -14.76 -5.30 -0.20
CA GLU A 50 -15.50 -6.49 -0.62
C GLU A 50 -14.60 -7.47 -1.38
N LEU A 51 -13.79 -6.96 -2.32
CA LEU A 51 -12.83 -7.78 -3.05
C LEU A 51 -11.84 -8.43 -2.09
N ARG A 52 -11.28 -7.66 -1.15
CA ARG A 52 -10.30 -8.16 -0.19
C ARG A 52 -10.92 -9.16 0.79
N ALA A 53 -12.19 -8.99 1.16
CA ALA A 53 -12.92 -9.96 1.96
C ALA A 53 -13.11 -11.27 1.17
N ALA A 54 -13.58 -11.20 -0.07
CA ALA A 54 -13.75 -12.37 -0.93
C ALA A 54 -12.45 -13.15 -1.14
N LEU A 55 -11.33 -12.46 -1.38
CA LEU A 55 -10.02 -13.10 -1.54
C LEU A 55 -9.49 -13.73 -0.25
N ARG A 56 -9.74 -13.11 0.92
CA ARG A 56 -9.34 -13.67 2.23
C ARG A 56 -10.12 -14.94 2.59
N GLU A 57 -11.36 -15.03 2.15
CA GLU A 57 -12.25 -16.18 2.35
C GLU A 57 -12.13 -17.25 1.25
N ASP A 58 -11.12 -17.12 0.35
CA ASP A 58 -10.91 -17.99 -0.81
C ASP A 58 -12.12 -18.10 -1.76
N ARG A 59 -13.00 -17.08 -1.74
CA ARG A 59 -14.17 -16.97 -2.63
C ARG A 59 -13.77 -16.41 -3.99
N LEU A 60 -12.91 -17.14 -4.72
CA LEU A 60 -12.36 -16.71 -6.01
C LEU A 60 -13.43 -16.46 -7.08
N SER A 61 -14.50 -17.25 -7.10
CA SER A 61 -15.63 -17.03 -8.01
C SER A 61 -16.34 -15.70 -7.71
N GLY A 62 -16.57 -15.40 -6.43
CA GLY A 62 -17.14 -14.12 -5.98
C GLY A 62 -16.25 -12.93 -6.35
N ALA A 63 -14.94 -13.04 -6.13
CA ALA A 63 -13.98 -12.00 -6.50
C ALA A 63 -13.98 -11.73 -8.01
N ARG A 64 -14.05 -12.77 -8.85
CA ARG A 64 -14.15 -12.63 -10.31
C ARG A 64 -15.46 -11.95 -10.73
N THR A 65 -16.58 -12.30 -10.11
CA THR A 65 -17.88 -11.65 -10.36
C THR A 65 -17.84 -10.17 -10.00
N LEU A 66 -17.26 -9.80 -8.85
CA LEU A 66 -17.09 -8.39 -8.46
C LEU A 66 -16.28 -7.61 -9.51
N VAL A 67 -15.17 -8.16 -9.97
CA VAL A 67 -14.33 -7.54 -11.01
C VAL A 67 -15.07 -7.40 -12.34
N ALA A 68 -15.80 -8.43 -12.76
CA ALA A 68 -16.57 -8.40 -14.01
C ALA A 68 -17.69 -7.34 -13.95
N ASN A 69 -18.37 -7.22 -12.81
CA ASN A 69 -19.39 -6.20 -12.60
C ASN A 69 -18.79 -4.79 -12.63
N ALA A 70 -17.67 -4.57 -11.93
CA ALA A 70 -16.97 -3.30 -11.94
C ALA A 70 -16.51 -2.89 -13.35
N GLU A 71 -16.03 -3.85 -14.15
CA GLU A 71 -15.67 -3.63 -15.55
C GLU A 71 -16.87 -3.25 -16.41
N ALA A 72 -18.00 -3.95 -16.25
CA ALA A 72 -19.22 -3.64 -16.98
C ALA A 72 -19.74 -2.23 -16.65
N VAL A 73 -19.73 -1.85 -15.37
CA VAL A 73 -20.15 -0.51 -14.92
C VAL A 73 -19.23 0.57 -15.48
N LEU A 74 -17.91 0.37 -15.42
CA LEU A 74 -16.95 1.33 -15.95
C LEU A 74 -17.08 1.48 -17.48
N ALA A 75 -17.22 0.36 -18.21
CA ALA A 75 -17.41 0.39 -19.65
C ALA A 75 -18.73 1.08 -20.05
N ALA A 76 -19.82 0.83 -19.33
CA ALA A 76 -21.09 1.50 -19.55
C ALA A 76 -20.99 3.01 -19.28
N HIS A 77 -20.28 3.41 -18.22
CA HIS A 77 -20.04 4.81 -17.89
C HIS A 77 -19.24 5.53 -18.98
N GLU A 78 -18.18 4.89 -19.49
CA GLU A 78 -17.35 5.42 -20.57
C GLU A 78 -18.12 5.53 -21.89
N ALA A 79 -18.96 4.54 -22.20
CA ALA A 79 -19.81 4.55 -23.39
C ALA A 79 -20.91 5.63 -23.32
N ALA A 80 -21.43 5.90 -22.12
CA ALA A 80 -22.42 6.94 -21.90
C ALA A 80 -21.84 8.37 -21.98
N GLY A 81 -20.51 8.52 -21.92
CA GLY A 81 -19.87 9.83 -21.90
C GLY A 81 -20.24 10.66 -20.66
N ASN A 82 -20.66 10.00 -19.58
CA ASN A 82 -21.08 10.66 -18.35
C ASN A 82 -19.89 11.43 -17.75
N ALA A 83 -20.14 12.68 -17.34
CA ALA A 83 -19.14 13.53 -16.69
C ALA A 83 -18.98 13.24 -15.18
N GLU A 84 -19.84 12.39 -14.62
CA GLU A 84 -19.73 11.95 -13.23
C GLU A 84 -18.51 11.04 -13.05
N THR A 85 -17.99 10.96 -11.83
CA THR A 85 -16.87 10.05 -11.54
C THR A 85 -17.44 8.64 -11.39
N PRO A 86 -16.96 7.64 -12.16
CA PRO A 86 -17.43 6.28 -12.01
C PRO A 86 -17.13 5.76 -10.59
N PRO A 87 -17.95 4.83 -10.06
CA PRO A 87 -17.76 4.30 -8.71
C PRO A 87 -16.46 3.50 -8.55
N VAL A 88 -15.89 3.01 -9.66
CA VAL A 88 -14.60 2.31 -9.69
C VAL A 88 -13.73 2.94 -10.77
N SER A 89 -12.51 3.34 -10.44
CA SER A 89 -11.57 3.89 -11.41
C SER A 89 -10.90 2.79 -12.24
N ARG A 90 -10.38 3.14 -13.44
CA ARG A 90 -9.54 2.22 -14.25
C ARG A 90 -8.35 1.68 -13.46
N VAL A 91 -7.78 2.50 -12.57
CA VAL A 91 -6.64 2.13 -11.72
C VAL A 91 -7.05 1.05 -10.71
N ASP A 92 -8.19 1.24 -10.04
CA ASP A 92 -8.69 0.29 -9.04
C ASP A 92 -9.12 -1.04 -9.68
N LEU A 93 -9.74 -0.97 -10.86
CA LEU A 93 -10.12 -2.18 -11.62
C LEU A 93 -8.88 -2.99 -12.05
N ALA A 94 -7.82 -2.32 -12.51
CA ALA A 94 -6.57 -2.99 -12.87
C ALA A 94 -5.89 -3.64 -11.65
N ALA A 95 -5.85 -2.92 -10.53
CA ALA A 95 -5.33 -3.46 -9.26
C ALA A 95 -6.14 -4.70 -8.82
N ALA A 96 -7.47 -4.65 -8.91
CA ALA A 96 -8.34 -5.75 -8.58
C ALA A 96 -8.09 -7.00 -9.45
N LYS A 97 -8.02 -6.82 -10.79
CA LYS A 97 -7.68 -7.90 -11.73
C LYS A 97 -6.34 -8.55 -11.41
N ALA A 98 -5.32 -7.75 -11.10
CA ALA A 98 -4.00 -8.26 -10.73
C ALA A 98 -4.03 -9.06 -9.42
N ARG A 99 -4.80 -8.62 -8.40
CA ARG A 99 -4.96 -9.36 -7.15
C ARG A 99 -5.68 -10.69 -7.33
N VAL A 100 -6.71 -10.74 -8.19
CA VAL A 100 -7.38 -12.01 -8.54
C VAL A 100 -6.41 -12.95 -9.24
N ALA A 101 -5.64 -12.45 -10.22
CA ALA A 101 -4.63 -13.26 -10.91
C ALA A 101 -3.60 -13.84 -9.93
N MET A 102 -3.11 -13.03 -8.99
CA MET A 102 -2.23 -13.47 -7.89
C MET A 102 -2.86 -14.56 -7.03
N ALA A 103 -4.11 -14.38 -6.60
CA ALA A 103 -4.81 -15.37 -5.78
C ALA A 103 -5.02 -16.71 -6.51
N THR A 104 -5.10 -16.67 -7.85
CA THR A 104 -5.19 -17.88 -8.69
C THR A 104 -3.83 -18.49 -9.05
N GLY A 105 -2.72 -17.92 -8.56
CA GLY A 105 -1.36 -18.39 -8.85
C GLY A 105 -0.80 -17.90 -10.21
N ASP A 106 -1.52 -17.05 -10.93
CA ASP A 106 -1.10 -16.53 -12.23
C ASP A 106 -0.31 -15.21 -12.07
N GLY A 107 0.91 -15.35 -11.56
CA GLY A 107 1.86 -14.25 -11.43
C GLY A 107 2.23 -13.55 -12.76
N PRO A 108 2.41 -14.27 -13.89
CA PRO A 108 2.61 -13.64 -15.19
C PRO A 108 1.45 -12.75 -15.63
N ALA A 109 0.20 -13.21 -15.52
CA ALA A 109 -0.97 -12.39 -15.86
C ALA A 109 -1.08 -11.16 -14.96
N ALA A 110 -0.89 -11.33 -13.64
CA ALA A 110 -0.89 -10.21 -12.69
C ALA A 110 0.10 -9.10 -13.10
N ARG A 111 1.31 -9.48 -13.55
CA ARG A 111 2.29 -8.51 -14.05
C ARG A 111 1.86 -7.84 -15.34
N ALA A 112 1.38 -8.59 -16.33
CA ALA A 112 0.98 -8.02 -17.62
C ALA A 112 -0.10 -6.94 -17.43
N ILE A 113 -1.09 -7.22 -16.58
CA ILE A 113 -2.15 -6.28 -16.20
C ILE A 113 -1.55 -5.01 -15.58
N LEU A 114 -0.64 -5.15 -14.62
CA LEU A 114 -0.04 -4.02 -13.92
C LEU A 114 0.90 -3.19 -14.80
N VAL A 115 1.65 -3.81 -15.71
CA VAL A 115 2.48 -3.08 -16.68
C VAL A 115 1.60 -2.16 -17.52
N GLN A 116 0.55 -2.71 -18.14
CA GLN A 116 -0.36 -1.93 -18.98
C GLN A 116 -1.03 -0.79 -18.19
N ALA A 117 -1.46 -1.06 -16.96
CA ALA A 117 -2.08 -0.05 -16.10
C ALA A 117 -1.10 1.06 -15.70
N ILE A 118 0.16 0.72 -15.41
CA ILE A 118 1.22 1.70 -15.09
C ILE A 118 1.60 2.51 -16.32
N GLU A 119 1.63 1.93 -17.51
CA GLU A 119 1.88 2.68 -18.75
C GLU A 119 0.83 3.77 -18.97
N MET A 120 -0.45 3.47 -18.68
CA MET A 120 -1.54 4.46 -18.74
C MET A 120 -1.53 5.45 -17.57
N SER A 121 -1.00 5.07 -16.41
CA SER A 121 -1.01 5.88 -15.17
C SER A 121 0.33 5.80 -14.44
N PRO A 122 1.42 6.35 -15.00
CA PRO A 122 2.79 6.09 -14.54
C PRO A 122 3.10 6.65 -13.16
N LYS A 123 2.31 7.63 -12.71
CA LYS A 123 2.45 8.26 -11.39
C LYS A 123 1.64 7.56 -10.30
N SER A 124 0.81 6.57 -10.62
CA SER A 124 0.01 5.83 -9.64
C SER A 124 0.92 5.12 -8.64
N VAL A 125 0.97 5.61 -7.40
CA VAL A 125 1.70 4.94 -6.31
C VAL A 125 1.09 3.56 -6.01
N PRO A 126 -0.25 3.40 -5.91
CA PRO A 126 -0.86 2.09 -5.63
C PRO A 126 -0.48 0.99 -6.63
N LEU A 127 -0.49 1.26 -7.94
CA LEU A 127 -0.14 0.25 -8.95
C LEU A 127 1.33 -0.16 -8.87
N ARG A 128 2.22 0.80 -8.57
CA ARG A 128 3.66 0.55 -8.44
C ARG A 128 3.98 -0.27 -7.19
N THR A 129 3.32 0.04 -6.08
CA THR A 129 3.40 -0.77 -4.86
C THR A 129 2.94 -2.20 -5.13
N LEU A 130 1.77 -2.35 -5.76
CA LEU A 130 1.23 -3.68 -6.09
C LEU A 130 2.13 -4.45 -7.06
N MET A 131 2.74 -3.80 -8.05
CA MET A 131 3.74 -4.44 -8.94
C MET A 131 4.91 -5.01 -8.14
N THR A 132 5.39 -4.26 -7.15
CA THR A 132 6.49 -4.70 -6.28
C THR A 132 6.08 -5.93 -5.47
N GLU A 133 4.88 -5.94 -4.90
CA GLU A 133 4.33 -7.08 -4.17
C GLU A 133 4.20 -8.33 -5.06
N VAL A 134 3.66 -8.17 -6.28
CA VAL A 134 3.58 -9.24 -7.28
C VAL A 134 4.97 -9.79 -7.60
N MET A 135 5.97 -8.93 -7.75
CA MET A 135 7.34 -9.36 -8.01
C MET A 135 7.97 -10.12 -6.85
N LEU A 136 7.71 -9.73 -5.61
CA LEU A 136 8.15 -10.45 -4.42
C LEU A 136 7.50 -11.83 -4.33
N ALA A 137 6.17 -11.87 -4.41
CA ALA A 137 5.38 -13.08 -4.22
C ALA A 137 5.65 -14.17 -5.28
N THR A 138 6.18 -13.79 -6.43
CA THR A 138 6.52 -14.71 -7.54
C THR A 138 8.01 -15.08 -7.59
N GLY A 139 8.77 -14.79 -6.52
CA GLY A 139 10.18 -15.15 -6.41
C GLY A 139 11.13 -14.32 -7.28
N ARG A 140 10.65 -13.23 -7.88
CA ARG A 140 11.47 -12.32 -8.72
C ARG A 140 11.99 -11.11 -7.95
N ALA A 141 12.33 -11.32 -6.68
CA ALA A 141 12.80 -10.25 -5.79
C ALA A 141 14.06 -9.54 -6.32
N ALA A 142 14.94 -10.27 -7.02
CA ALA A 142 16.14 -9.71 -7.63
C ALA A 142 15.85 -8.68 -8.74
N ASP A 143 14.75 -8.85 -9.47
CA ASP A 143 14.36 -7.99 -10.59
C ASP A 143 13.68 -6.69 -10.14
N ILE A 144 13.41 -6.53 -8.84
CA ILE A 144 12.67 -5.39 -8.30
C ILE A 144 13.50 -4.11 -8.30
N ARG A 145 14.82 -4.21 -8.00
CA ARG A 145 15.67 -3.00 -7.86
C ARG A 145 15.72 -2.15 -9.14
N PRO A 146 15.91 -2.71 -10.34
CA PRO A 146 15.86 -1.94 -11.57
C PRO A 146 14.46 -1.37 -11.84
N VAL A 147 13.39 -2.11 -11.55
CA VAL A 147 12.01 -1.67 -11.78
C VAL A 147 11.68 -0.48 -10.88
N LEU A 148 11.98 -0.54 -9.58
CA LEU A 148 11.81 0.60 -8.66
C LEU A 148 12.61 1.84 -9.10
N HIS A 149 13.81 1.65 -9.68
CA HIS A 149 14.65 2.76 -10.13
C HIS A 149 14.09 3.51 -11.36
N HIS A 150 13.27 2.85 -12.18
CA HIS A 150 12.66 3.42 -13.39
C HIS A 150 11.18 3.77 -13.22
N LEU A 151 10.52 3.22 -12.20
CA LEU A 151 9.11 3.46 -11.91
C LEU A 151 8.82 4.92 -11.52
N GLY A 152 8.07 5.62 -12.37
CA GLY A 152 7.71 7.03 -12.19
C GLY A 152 8.61 8.03 -12.92
N LYS A 153 9.64 7.54 -13.62
CA LYS A 153 10.38 8.32 -14.63
C LYS A 153 9.65 8.21 -15.97
N ALA A 154 9.70 9.25 -16.79
CA ALA A 154 9.17 9.19 -18.15
C ALA A 154 9.89 8.05 -18.92
N PRO A 155 9.20 7.35 -19.85
CA PRO A 155 9.87 6.36 -20.69
C PRO A 155 11.04 7.02 -21.40
N THR A 156 12.26 6.54 -21.14
CA THR A 156 13.41 6.95 -21.95
C THR A 156 13.15 6.42 -23.36
N LYS A 157 13.09 7.32 -24.34
CA LYS A 157 13.01 6.95 -25.76
C LYS A 157 14.05 5.86 -26.00
N ARG A 158 13.63 4.72 -26.58
CA ARG A 158 14.61 3.81 -27.17
C ARG A 158 15.26 4.59 -28.30
N ASP A 159 16.54 4.92 -28.13
CA ASP A 159 17.39 5.16 -29.30
C ASP A 159 17.39 3.85 -30.07
N VAL A 160 16.49 3.75 -31.04
CA VAL A 160 16.60 2.77 -32.11
C VAL A 160 17.84 3.22 -32.86
N ASP A 161 18.98 2.64 -32.49
CA ASP A 161 20.21 2.69 -33.26
C ASP A 161 19.89 2.02 -34.61
N LEU A 162 19.35 2.83 -35.51
CA LEU A 162 19.19 2.54 -36.92
C LEU A 162 20.62 2.34 -37.42
N GLY A 163 21.02 1.07 -37.43
CA GLY A 163 22.36 0.61 -37.75
C GLY A 163 22.97 1.45 -38.86
N LYS A 164 24.00 2.23 -38.50
CA LYS A 164 25.01 2.67 -39.45
C LYS A 164 25.65 1.41 -40.00
N ASN A 165 25.09 0.92 -41.11
CA ASN A 165 25.77 -0.05 -41.97
C ASN A 165 27.11 0.58 -42.35
N HIS A 166 28.16 0.13 -41.69
CA HIS A 166 29.53 0.32 -42.13
C HIS A 166 29.66 -0.42 -43.47
N ASP A 167 29.40 0.31 -44.56
CA ASP A 167 29.65 -0.14 -45.91
C ASP A 167 31.16 -0.28 -46.09
N LYS A 168 31.64 -1.52 -45.89
CA LYS A 168 32.96 -1.97 -46.31
C LYS A 168 32.90 -2.24 -47.82
N THR A 169 33.03 -1.18 -48.61
CA THR A 169 33.61 -1.30 -49.95
C THR A 169 35.05 -0.84 -49.80
N GLY A 170 36.04 -1.74 -49.77
CA GLY A 170 36.30 -2.66 -50.84
C GLY A 170 37.45 -2.06 -51.63
N ASP A 171 38.65 -2.27 -51.08
CA ASP A 171 39.93 -2.27 -51.79
C ASP A 171 39.77 -3.03 -53.12
N SER A 172 40.12 -2.39 -54.22
CA SER A 172 40.50 -3.09 -55.45
C SER A 172 41.45 -2.20 -56.23
N SER A 173 42.68 -2.67 -56.28
CA SER A 173 43.81 -2.17 -57.06
C SER A 173 43.49 -2.10 -58.56
N GLY A 174 44.06 -1.10 -59.23
CA GLY A 174 44.03 -0.92 -60.69
C GLY A 174 44.63 0.42 -61.09
#